data_AF-L0JDA5-F1
#
_entry.id   AF-L0JDA5-F1
#
_cell.length_a   1.000
_cell.length_b   1.000
_cell.length_c   1.000
_cell.angle_alpha   90.00
_cell.angle_beta   90.00
_cell.angle_gamma   90.00
#
_symmetry.space_group_name_H-M   'P 1'
#
loop_
_entity.id
_entity.type
_entity.pdbx_description
1 polymer ?
#
loop_
_entity_poly.entity_id
_entity_poly.type
_entity_poly.pdbx_seq_one_letter_code
_entity_poly.pdbx_strand_id
1 'polypeptide(L)'
;MDKQFDGEFETYWRAHEAQLLRCAPLQLREERENNGKMNTAGDWLLFVLPVAATVGFMNAGWLHNEMVNLLAGLGVGAAAFVLTMFVKPYVTGKRSIVDINADIKRHFYRVYQEQGIEGLEQMVGRG
;
A
#
# COMPACT_ATOMS: atom_id res chain seq x y z
N MET A 1 -11.89 -11.70 -11.15
CA MET A 1 -11.03 -11.68 -12.37
C MET A 1 -11.54 -10.55 -13.24
N ASP A 2 -11.02 -9.34 -13.02
CA ASP A 2 -11.34 -8.19 -13.88
C ASP A 2 -10.63 -8.35 -15.22
N LYS A 3 -11.39 -8.65 -16.28
CA LYS A 3 -10.92 -8.66 -17.67
C LYS A 3 -10.88 -7.23 -18.21
N GLN A 4 -10.04 -6.38 -17.63
CA GLN A 4 -9.91 -4.98 -18.08
C GLN A 4 -8.80 -4.79 -19.14
N PHE A 5 -7.90 -5.76 -19.30
CA PHE A 5 -6.71 -5.66 -20.14
C PHE A 5 -6.55 -6.87 -21.07
N ASP A 6 -5.90 -6.66 -22.21
CA ASP A 6 -5.62 -7.73 -23.17
C ASP A 6 -4.77 -8.84 -22.54
N GLY A 7 -5.08 -10.10 -22.90
CA GLY A 7 -4.43 -11.27 -22.30
C GLY A 7 -2.92 -11.33 -22.56
N GLU A 8 -2.49 -10.81 -23.71
CA GLU A 8 -1.07 -10.71 -24.07
C GLU A 8 -0.34 -9.70 -23.17
N PHE A 9 -0.93 -8.50 -22.98
CA PHE A 9 -0.43 -7.50 -22.04
C PHE A 9 -0.39 -8.01 -20.60
N GLU A 10 -1.43 -8.70 -20.13
CA GLU A 10 -1.45 -9.28 -18.77
C GLU A 10 -0.34 -10.31 -18.56
N THR A 11 -0.07 -11.12 -19.58
CA THR A 11 1.00 -12.12 -19.53
C THR A 11 2.37 -11.42 -19.46
N TYR A 12 2.58 -10.41 -20.30
CA TYR A 12 3.81 -9.61 -20.27
C TYR A 12 3.98 -8.83 -18.96
N TRP A 13 2.91 -8.20 -18.47
CA TRP A 13 2.87 -7.47 -17.21
C TRP A 13 3.29 -8.37 -16.06
N ARG A 14 2.71 -9.56 -15.93
CA ARG A 14 3.07 -10.50 -14.86
C ARG A 14 4.52 -10.97 -14.94
N ALA A 15 5.07 -11.10 -16.14
CA ALA A 15 6.46 -11.51 -16.33
C ALA A 15 7.46 -10.40 -16.00
N HIS A 16 7.11 -9.13 -16.25
CA HIS A 16 8.03 -7.98 -16.15
C HIS A 16 7.60 -6.91 -15.14
N GLU A 17 6.64 -7.21 -14.24
CA GLU A 17 6.02 -6.26 -13.32
C GLU A 17 7.05 -5.46 -12.52
N ALA A 18 8.06 -6.12 -11.96
CA ALA A 18 9.09 -5.48 -11.16
C ALA A 18 9.93 -4.48 -11.96
N GLN A 19 10.20 -4.76 -13.24
CA GLN A 19 10.97 -3.89 -14.12
C GLN A 19 10.10 -2.71 -14.61
N LEU A 20 8.84 -2.97 -14.96
CA LEU A 20 7.88 -1.94 -15.36
C LEU A 20 7.59 -0.97 -14.22
N LEU A 21 7.45 -1.45 -12.98
CA LEU A 21 7.32 -0.59 -11.79
C LEU A 21 8.54 0.31 -11.57
N ARG A 22 9.76 -0.12 -11.97
CA ARG A 22 10.97 0.71 -11.90
C ARG A 22 11.06 1.72 -13.04
N CYS A 23 10.51 1.37 -14.21
CA CYS A 23 10.43 2.27 -15.36
C CYS A 23 9.20 3.19 -15.33
N ALA A 24 8.33 3.05 -14.33
CA ALA A 24 7.14 3.87 -14.17
C ALA A 24 7.51 5.37 -14.06
N PRO A 25 6.63 6.28 -14.52
CA PRO A 25 6.87 7.72 -14.48
C PRO A 25 7.35 8.20 -13.11
N LEU A 26 8.34 9.10 -13.10
CA LEU A 26 9.02 9.57 -11.87
C LEU A 26 8.00 10.04 -10.81
N GLN A 27 6.96 10.75 -11.25
CA GLN A 27 5.87 11.25 -10.41
C GLN A 27 5.13 10.10 -9.68
N LEU A 28 4.77 9.03 -10.39
CA LEU A 28 4.07 7.87 -9.81
C LEU A 28 5.00 7.00 -8.94
N ARG A 29 6.29 6.91 -9.30
CA ARG A 29 7.30 6.25 -8.47
C ARG A 29 7.52 6.97 -7.15
N GLU A 30 7.69 8.29 -7.18
CA GLU A 30 7.84 9.10 -5.97
C GLU A 30 6.59 9.06 -5.11
N GLU A 31 5.40 9.10 -5.71
CA GLU A 31 4.13 8.96 -4.98
C GLU A 31 4.03 7.59 -4.29
N ARG A 32 4.45 6.50 -4.97
CA ARG A 32 4.52 5.15 -4.41
C ARG A 32 5.56 5.03 -3.29
N GLU A 33 6.76 5.58 -3.46
CA GLU A 33 7.82 5.56 -2.44
C GLU A 33 7.44 6.39 -1.21
N ASN A 34 6.80 7.54 -1.41
CA ASN A 34 6.34 8.40 -0.33
C ASN A 34 5.09 7.87 0.38
N ASN A 35 4.33 6.96 -0.24
CA ASN A 35 3.23 6.25 0.39
C ASN A 35 3.71 5.32 1.52
N GLY A 36 4.86 4.67 1.33
CA GLY A 36 5.46 3.75 2.30
C GLY A 36 6.16 4.42 3.49
N LYS A 37 6.49 5.71 3.38
CA LYS A 37 7.20 6.46 4.42
C LYS A 37 6.22 7.15 5.40
N MET A 38 6.58 7.18 6.69
CA MET A 38 5.90 7.95 7.74
C MET A 38 6.20 9.45 7.62
N ASN A 39 5.76 10.03 6.51
CA ASN A 39 6.08 11.41 6.14
C ASN A 39 4.98 12.42 6.49
N THR A 40 3.83 11.97 6.99
CA THR A 40 2.68 12.85 7.29
C THR A 40 2.33 12.79 8.77
N ALA A 41 1.90 13.91 9.35
CA ALA A 41 1.44 13.95 10.75
C ALA A 41 0.34 12.91 11.05
N GLY A 42 -0.52 12.62 10.07
CA GLY A 42 -1.50 11.54 10.14
C GLY A 42 -0.90 10.13 10.26
N ASP A 43 0.25 9.85 9.63
CA ASP A 43 0.94 8.56 9.76
C ASP A 43 1.46 8.36 11.19
N TRP A 44 1.99 9.41 11.80
CA TRP A 44 2.44 9.41 13.19
C TRP A 44 1.28 9.25 14.17
N LEU A 45 0.16 9.95 13.94
CA LEU A 45 -1.05 9.83 14.76
C LEU A 45 -1.62 8.42 14.74
N LEU A 46 -1.72 7.81 13.55
CA LEU A 46 -2.25 6.46 13.35
C LEU A 46 -1.32 5.37 13.89
N PHE A 47 -0.03 5.66 14.03
CA PHE A 47 0.91 4.74 14.69
C PHE A 47 0.81 4.79 16.22
N VAL A 48 0.59 5.98 16.81
CA VAL A 48 0.49 6.15 18.26
C VAL A 48 -0.83 5.61 18.81
N LEU A 49 -1.92 5.70 18.04
CA LEU A 49 -3.26 5.28 18.47
C LEU A 49 -3.35 3.83 18.98
N PRO A 50 -2.85 2.81 18.24
CA PRO A 50 -2.85 1.41 18.71
C PRO A 50 -2.03 1.21 20.00
N VAL A 51 -0.92 1.92 20.15
CA VAL A 51 -0.07 1.86 21.35
C VAL A 51 -0.82 2.44 22.54
N ALA A 52 -1.42 3.62 22.37
CA ALA A 52 -2.22 4.28 23.41
C ALA A 52 -3.44 3.43 23.82
N ALA A 53 -4.13 2.82 22.86
CA ALA A 53 -5.25 1.92 23.13
C ALA A 53 -4.82 0.68 23.92
N THR A 54 -3.68 0.09 23.59
CA THR A 54 -3.12 -1.08 24.29
C THR A 54 -2.75 -0.73 25.73
N VAL A 55 -2.00 0.36 25.92
CA VAL A 55 -1.59 0.83 27.26
C VAL A 55 -2.80 1.20 28.10
N GLY A 56 -3.77 1.91 27.51
CA GLY A 56 -5.02 2.28 28.17
C GLY A 56 -5.82 1.05 28.63
N PHE A 57 -5.94 0.03 27.77
CA PHE A 57 -6.61 -1.22 28.12
C PHE A 57 -5.88 -1.95 29.26
N MET A 58 -4.55 -2.12 29.16
CA MET A 58 -3.77 -2.84 30.17
C MET A 58 -3.80 -2.14 31.53
N ASN A 59 -3.85 -0.80 31.55
CA ASN A 59 -3.90 0.01 32.76
C ASN A 59 -5.31 0.20 33.34
N ALA A 60 -6.37 -0.24 32.63
CA ALA A 60 -7.75 -0.13 33.11
C ALA A 60 -8.07 -1.14 34.23
N GLY A 61 -7.20 -2.10 34.50
CA GLY A 61 -7.35 -3.06 35.60
C GLY A 61 -8.48 -4.06 35.42
N TRP A 62 -9.00 -4.23 34.20
CA TRP A 62 -10.13 -5.12 33.90
C TRP A 62 -9.80 -6.61 34.09
N LEU A 63 -8.53 -6.97 33.95
CA LEU A 63 -8.05 -8.34 34.07
C LEU A 63 -6.99 -8.40 35.18
N HIS A 64 -7.26 -9.19 36.22
CA HIS A 64 -6.37 -9.33 37.37
C HIS A 64 -5.13 -10.19 37.07
N ASN A 65 -5.22 -11.08 36.07
CA ASN A 65 -4.10 -11.92 35.67
C ASN A 65 -3.24 -11.20 34.62
N GLU A 66 -1.98 -10.94 34.96
CA GLU A 66 -1.01 -10.23 34.13
C GLU A 66 -0.84 -10.83 32.72
N MET A 67 -0.76 -12.16 32.60
CA MET A 67 -0.56 -12.85 31.33
C MET A 67 -1.79 -12.72 30.43
N VAL A 68 -2.99 -12.83 31.01
CA VAL A 68 -4.26 -12.68 30.27
C VAL A 68 -4.46 -11.22 29.88
N ASN A 69 -4.10 -10.27 30.75
CA ASN A 69 -4.16 -8.83 30.46
C ASN A 69 -3.22 -8.45 29.30
N LEU A 70 -2.01 -9.01 29.29
CA LEU A 70 -1.05 -8.82 28.20
C LEU A 70 -1.54 -9.41 26.88
N LEU A 71 -2.05 -10.64 26.88
CA LEU A 71 -2.60 -11.27 25.66
C LEU A 71 -3.81 -10.50 25.12
N ALA A 72 -4.73 -10.08 26.00
CA ALA A 72 -5.87 -9.28 25.62
C ALA A 72 -5.45 -7.89 25.10
N GLY A 73 -4.48 -7.25 25.75
CA GLY A 73 -3.88 -5.99 25.30
C GLY A 73 -3.27 -6.08 23.91
N LEU A 74 -2.50 -7.14 23.62
CA LEU A 74 -1.98 -7.41 22.28
C LEU A 74 -3.10 -7.57 21.25
N GLY A 75 -4.20 -8.25 21.62
CA GLY A 75 -5.40 -8.35 20.78
C GLY A 75 -6.03 -7.00 20.48
N VAL A 76 -6.17 -6.13 21.49
CA VAL A 76 -6.70 -4.77 21.33
C VAL A 76 -5.79 -3.94 20.43
N GLY A 77 -4.46 -3.99 20.64
CA GLY A 77 -3.49 -3.31 19.81
C GLY A 77 -3.53 -3.75 18.36
N ALA A 78 -3.61 -5.06 18.11
CA ALA A 78 -3.75 -5.61 16.76
C ALA A 78 -5.06 -5.15 16.09
N ALA A 79 -6.18 -5.20 16.80
CA ALA A 79 -7.47 -4.73 16.29
C ALA A 79 -7.45 -3.22 15.98
N ALA A 80 -6.90 -2.41 16.88
CA ALA A 80 -6.73 -0.97 16.68
C ALA A 80 -5.83 -0.68 15.47
N PHE A 81 -4.74 -1.44 15.29
CA PHE A 81 -3.85 -1.31 14.14
C PHE A 81 -4.55 -1.64 12.82
N VAL A 82 -5.37 -2.70 12.77
CA VAL A 82 -6.18 -3.00 11.59
C VAL A 82 -7.14 -1.85 11.28
N LEU A 83 -7.77 -1.26 12.30
CA LEU A 83 -8.65 -0.09 12.11
C LEU A 83 -7.87 1.12 11.56
N THR A 84 -6.64 1.38 12.03
CA THR A 84 -5.86 2.49 11.50
C THR A 84 -5.47 2.29 10.03
N MET A 85 -5.31 1.05 9.55
CA MET A 85 -5.11 0.78 8.12
C MET A 85 -6.30 1.21 7.26
N PHE A 86 -7.54 1.03 7.74
CA PHE A 86 -8.75 1.47 7.02
C PHE A 86 -8.94 2.99 7.05
N VAL A 87 -8.51 3.63 8.13
CA VAL A 87 -8.66 5.08 8.34
C VAL A 87 -7.52 5.87 7.67
N LYS A 88 -6.36 5.24 7.44
CA LYS A 88 -5.17 5.83 6.80
C LYS A 88 -5.46 6.65 5.54
N PRO A 89 -6.22 6.17 4.53
CA PRO A 89 -6.51 6.96 3.34
C PRO A 89 -7.33 8.23 3.63
N TYR A 90 -8.19 8.22 4.65
CA TYR A 90 -9.04 9.37 5.00
C TYR A 90 -8.31 10.44 5.80
N VAL A 91 -7.35 10.04 6.64
CA VAL A 91 -6.62 10.99 7.52
C VAL A 91 -5.36 11.53 6.84
N THR A 92 -4.69 10.74 6.01
CA THR A 92 -3.44 11.16 5.38
C THR A 92 -3.62 11.83 4.02
N GLY A 93 -4.80 11.69 3.39
CA GLY A 93 -5.07 12.19 2.04
C GLY A 93 -4.23 11.52 0.96
N LYS A 94 -3.42 10.51 1.30
CA LYS A 94 -2.60 9.75 0.35
C LYS A 94 -3.50 8.77 -0.41
N ARG A 95 -3.43 8.77 -1.74
CA ARG A 95 -4.08 7.74 -2.59
C ARG A 95 -3.53 6.36 -2.20
N SER A 96 -4.35 5.32 -2.29
CA SER A 96 -3.93 3.96 -1.95
C SER A 96 -2.80 3.51 -2.88
N ILE A 97 -1.86 2.71 -2.38
CA ILE A 97 -0.85 2.07 -3.24
C ILE A 97 -1.49 1.20 -4.33
N VAL A 98 -2.70 0.70 -4.08
CA VAL A 98 -3.51 -0.04 -5.04
C VAL A 98 -3.96 0.87 -6.20
N ASP A 99 -4.38 2.09 -5.90
CA ASP A 99 -4.78 3.07 -6.92
C ASP A 99 -3.57 3.54 -7.73
N ILE A 100 -2.43 3.76 -7.07
CA ILE A 100 -1.18 4.16 -7.72
C ILE A 100 -0.69 3.04 -8.66
N ASN A 101 -0.70 1.78 -8.21
CA ASN A 101 -0.33 0.65 -9.06
C ASN A 101 -1.31 0.46 -10.22
N ALA A 102 -2.62 0.71 -10.02
CA ALA A 102 -3.62 0.66 -11.08
C ALA A 102 -3.38 1.75 -12.13
N ASP A 103 -3.03 2.97 -11.70
CA ASP A 103 -2.70 4.08 -12.61
C ASP A 103 -1.40 3.81 -13.37
N ILE A 104 -0.37 3.20 -12.74
CA ILE A 104 0.85 2.74 -13.43
C ILE A 104 0.50 1.69 -14.48
N LYS A 105 -0.32 0.68 -14.12
CA LYS A 105 -0.72 -0.38 -15.06
C LYS A 105 -1.51 0.18 -16.24
N ARG A 106 -2.41 1.14 -16.02
CA ARG A 106 -3.12 1.85 -17.10
C ARG A 106 -2.19 2.65 -18.00
N HIS A 107 -1.17 3.29 -17.43
CA HIS A 107 -0.17 4.02 -18.21
C HIS A 107 0.55 3.09 -19.20
N PHE A 108 1.07 1.94 -18.71
CA PHE A 108 1.72 0.96 -19.59
C PHE A 108 0.75 0.28 -20.55
N TYR A 109 -0.51 0.10 -20.17
CA TYR A 109 -1.51 -0.41 -21.10
C TYR A 109 -1.77 0.56 -22.26
N ARG A 110 -1.77 1.88 -22.01
CA ARG A 110 -1.87 2.89 -23.08
C ARG A 110 -0.67 2.83 -24.03
N VAL A 111 0.55 2.69 -23.50
CA VAL A 111 1.75 2.51 -24.32
C VAL A 111 1.63 1.24 -25.18
N TYR A 112 1.16 0.14 -24.60
CA TYR A 112 0.90 -1.09 -25.33
C TYR A 112 -0.14 -0.92 -26.44
N GLN A 113 -1.22 -0.15 -26.21
CA GLN A 113 -2.20 0.14 -27.26
C GLN A 113 -1.64 0.96 -28.43
N GLU A 114 -0.66 1.84 -28.16
CA GLU A 114 -0.07 2.72 -29.18
C GLU A 114 1.11 2.07 -29.92
N GLN A 115 1.89 1.22 -29.24
CA GLN A 115 3.20 0.73 -29.73
C GLN A 115 3.38 -0.79 -29.61
N GLY A 116 2.40 -1.52 -29.09
CA GLY A 116 2.49 -2.95 -28.83
C GLY A 116 3.53 -3.31 -27.75
N ILE A 117 3.96 -4.57 -27.74
CA ILE A 117 4.98 -5.06 -26.79
C ILE A 117 6.33 -4.38 -27.00
N GLU A 118 6.68 -4.04 -28.25
CA GLU A 118 7.96 -3.40 -28.58
C GLU A 118 8.16 -2.07 -27.85
N GLY A 119 7.09 -1.29 -27.67
CA GLY A 119 7.12 -0.06 -26.87
C GLY A 119 7.41 -0.30 -25.39
N LEU A 120 6.91 -1.41 -24.83
CA LEU A 120 7.20 -1.81 -23.44
C LEU A 120 8.65 -2.29 -23.31
N GLU A 121 9.13 -3.09 -24.25
CA GLU A 121 10.51 -3.60 -24.26
C GLU A 121 11.54 -2.47 -24.39
N GLN A 122 11.26 -1.44 -25.19
CA GLN A 122 12.14 -0.27 -25.26
C GLN A 122 12.24 0.51 -23.94
N MET A 123 11.18 0.54 -23.14
CA MET A 123 11.19 1.20 -21.84
C MET A 123 11.92 0.35 -20.80
N VAL A 124 11.69 -0.97 -20.81
CA VAL A 124 12.36 -1.92 -19.91
C VAL A 124 13.85 -2.07 -20.24
N GLY A 125 14.21 -2.09 -21.52
CA GLY A 125 15.61 -2.20 -21.97
C GLY A 125 16.45 -0.93 -21.78
N ARG A 126 15.82 0.20 -21.41
CA ARG A 126 16.50 1.47 -21.11
C ARG A 126 16.67 1.76 -19.62
N GLY A 127 16.01 1.01 -18.73
CA GLY A 127 16.01 1.21 -17.27
C GLY A 127 17.00 0.32 -16.53
#